data_AF-A0A645J6B1-F1
#
_entry.id   AF-A0A645J6B1-F1
#
_cell.length_a   1.000
_cell.length_b   1.000
_cell.length_c   1.000
_cell.angle_alpha   90.00
_cell.angle_beta   90.00
_cell.angle_gamma   90.00
#
_symmetry.space_group_name_H-M   'P 1'
#
loop_
_entity.id
_entity.type
_entity.pdbx_description
1 polymer ?
#
loop_
_entity_poly.entity_id
_entity_poly.type
_entity_poly.pdbx_seq_one_letter_code
_entity_poly.pdbx_strand_id
1 'polypeptide(L)'
;MAFGRIGNARLFGLPGNPVAVLVTFYQFVQDALLKLMGVSPLPQANLFDAVCTESLRKQAGRVEYLRGRLDRSEGQIRVATAGAQGSGVLRSMSEADCFIVLPEDCTGVQAGDLVKVQAFDGLI
;
A
#
# COMPACT_ATOMS: atom_id res chain seq x y z
N MET A 1 1.34 -0.57 15.71
CA MET A 1 2.77 -0.91 15.56
C MET A 1 3.46 -0.59 16.86
N ALA A 2 4.36 -1.45 17.32
CA ALA A 2 5.30 -1.12 18.41
C ALA A 2 6.69 -0.92 17.82
N PHE A 3 7.48 0.00 18.37
CA PHE A 3 8.87 0.22 17.98
C PHE A 3 9.73 0.38 19.22
N GLY A 4 10.93 -0.20 19.21
CA GLY A 4 11.83 -0.17 20.35
C GLY A 4 13.27 -0.52 20.00
N ARG A 5 14.10 -0.63 21.03
CA ARG A 5 15.51 -0.98 20.91
C ARG A 5 15.90 -1.94 22.03
N ILE A 6 16.66 -2.99 21.69
CA ILE A 6 17.23 -3.94 22.64
C ILE A 6 18.75 -3.93 22.40
N GLY A 7 19.50 -3.30 23.29
CA GLY A 7 20.93 -3.03 23.09
C GLY A 7 21.18 -2.23 21.80
N ASN A 8 21.87 -2.85 20.84
CA ASN A 8 22.15 -2.26 19.52
C ASN A 8 21.12 -2.67 18.45
N ALA A 9 20.19 -3.58 18.75
CA ALA A 9 19.17 -4.05 17.82
C ALA A 9 17.91 -3.17 17.88
N ARG A 10 17.31 -2.91 16.71
CA ARG A 10 16.01 -2.22 16.59
C ARG A 10 14.89 -3.26 16.51
N LEU A 11 13.80 -3.03 17.23
CA LEU A 11 12.66 -3.92 17.32
C LEU A 11 11.45 -3.28 16.64
N PHE A 12 10.82 -4.02 15.72
CA PHE A 12 9.55 -3.65 15.08
C PHE A 12 8.48 -4.69 15.44
N GLY A 13 7.48 -4.27 16.22
CA GLY A 13 6.31 -5.07 16.54
C GLY A 13 5.20 -4.82 15.52
N LEU A 14 5.01 -5.79 14.63
CA LEU A 14 3.98 -5.74 13.58
C LEU A 14 2.64 -6.27 14.09
N PRO A 15 1.50 -5.83 13.52
CA PRO A 15 0.19 -6.34 13.89
C PRO A 15 0.06 -7.86 13.63
N GLY A 16 -0.87 -8.56 14.30
CA GLY A 16 -1.13 -9.98 14.00
C GLY A 16 -1.89 -10.25 12.70
N ASN A 17 -2.41 -9.19 12.07
CA ASN A 17 -3.24 -9.25 10.88
C ASN A 17 -2.37 -9.14 9.61
N PRO A 18 -2.37 -10.15 8.71
CA PRO A 18 -1.45 -10.20 7.55
C PRO A 18 -1.47 -8.95 6.66
N VAL A 19 -2.65 -8.38 6.44
CA VAL A 19 -2.79 -7.17 5.61
C VAL A 19 -2.19 -5.96 6.32
N ALA A 20 -2.45 -5.83 7.61
CA ALA A 20 -1.90 -4.75 8.41
C ALA A 20 -0.37 -4.87 8.56
N VAL A 21 0.17 -6.10 8.60
CA VAL A 21 1.62 -6.36 8.54
C VAL A 21 2.21 -5.81 7.26
N LEU A 22 1.62 -6.17 6.10
CA LEU A 22 2.11 -5.73 4.80
C LEU A 22 2.16 -4.20 4.69
N VAL A 23 1.06 -3.53 5.04
CA VAL A 23 0.99 -2.06 5.03
C VAL A 23 2.01 -1.46 6.00
N THR A 24 2.11 -1.99 7.23
CA THR A 24 3.06 -1.47 8.23
C THR A 24 4.51 -1.66 7.77
N PHE A 25 4.81 -2.75 7.07
CA PHE A 25 6.15 -3.00 6.54
C PHE A 25 6.54 -1.95 5.50
N TYR A 26 5.70 -1.76 4.47
CA TYR A 26 5.97 -0.79 3.41
C TYR A 26 6.03 0.65 3.92
N GLN A 27 5.11 1.06 4.81
CA GLN A 27 5.04 2.47 5.23
C GLN A 27 6.08 2.86 6.28
N PHE A 28 6.71 1.88 6.97
CA PHE A 28 7.61 2.20 8.09
C PHE A 28 8.88 1.34 8.12
N VAL A 29 8.75 0.02 8.03
CA VAL A 29 9.88 -0.89 8.27
C VAL A 29 10.87 -0.85 7.13
N GLN A 30 10.41 -0.82 5.88
CA GLN A 30 11.27 -0.81 4.71
C GLN A 30 12.22 0.40 4.70
N ASP A 31 11.67 1.60 4.85
CA ASP A 31 12.46 2.84 4.95
C ASP A 31 13.43 2.83 6.12
N ALA A 32 13.01 2.26 7.25
CA ALA A 32 13.90 2.10 8.39
C ALA A 32 15.07 1.18 8.02
N LEU A 33 14.81 0.00 7.44
CA LEU A 33 15.85 -0.94 7.02
C LEU A 33 16.82 -0.30 6.01
N LEU A 34 16.32 0.42 5.01
CA LEU A 34 17.15 1.13 4.03
C LEU A 34 18.09 2.14 4.71
N LYS A 35 17.57 2.93 5.66
CA LYS A 35 18.40 3.83 6.47
C LYS A 35 19.47 3.08 7.28
N LEU A 36 19.14 1.91 7.84
CA LEU A 36 20.10 1.10 8.60
C LEU A 36 21.19 0.51 7.72
N MET A 37 20.89 0.25 6.45
CA MET A 37 21.84 -0.19 5.44
C MET A 37 22.70 0.96 4.89
N GLY A 38 22.46 2.20 5.34
CA GLY A 38 23.23 3.37 4.90
C GLY A 38 22.71 4.05 3.64
N VAL A 39 21.50 3.71 3.17
CA VAL A 39 20.90 4.34 1.99
C VAL A 39 20.49 5.78 2.32
N SER A 40 21.09 6.74 1.61
CA SER A 40 20.78 8.18 1.73
C SER A 40 21.12 8.91 0.42
N PRO A 41 20.16 9.63 -0.21
CA PRO A 41 18.76 9.76 0.20
C PRO A 41 18.00 8.43 0.07
N LEU A 42 16.87 8.31 0.79
CA LEU A 42 15.97 7.19 0.58
C LEU A 42 15.38 7.26 -0.84
N PRO A 43 15.09 6.11 -1.48
CA PRO A 43 14.33 6.06 -2.71
C PRO A 43 12.98 6.76 -2.55
N GLN A 44 12.52 7.43 -3.60
CA GLN A 44 11.19 8.02 -3.59
C GLN A 44 10.14 6.91 -3.59
N ALA A 45 9.09 7.07 -2.78
CA ALA A 45 7.96 6.14 -2.78
C ALA A 45 7.39 6.05 -4.21
N ASN A 46 7.13 4.83 -4.68
CA ASN A 46 6.59 4.58 -6.01
C ASN A 46 5.08 4.89 -6.07
N LEU A 47 4.75 6.16 -5.85
CA LEU A 47 3.41 6.70 -5.74
C LEU A 47 3.07 7.52 -7.00
N PHE A 48 2.05 7.10 -7.73
CA PHE A 48 1.61 7.75 -8.97
C PHE A 48 0.09 7.70 -9.11
N ASP A 49 -0.46 8.43 -10.09
CA ASP A 49 -1.89 8.43 -10.38
C ASP A 49 -2.27 7.30 -11.34
N ALA A 50 -3.38 6.64 -11.06
CA ALA A 50 -4.01 5.65 -11.94
C ALA A 50 -5.52 5.87 -11.99
N VAL A 51 -6.15 5.51 -13.10
CA VAL A 51 -7.61 5.56 -13.23
C VAL A 51 -8.22 4.35 -12.54
N CYS A 52 -9.07 4.57 -11.53
CA CYS A 52 -9.80 3.50 -10.87
C CYS A 52 -10.92 2.99 -11.79
N THR A 53 -11.00 1.68 -12.01
CA THR A 53 -12.00 1.10 -12.93
C THR A 53 -13.28 0.65 -12.25
N GLU A 54 -13.39 0.83 -10.94
CA GLU A 54 -14.56 0.45 -10.14
C GLU A 54 -14.89 1.49 -9.07
N SER A 55 -16.13 1.48 -8.57
CA SER A 55 -16.51 2.35 -7.46
C SER A 55 -16.06 1.75 -6.12
N LEU A 56 -15.34 2.53 -5.32
CA LEU A 56 -14.84 2.13 -4.01
C LEU A 56 -15.61 2.83 -2.91
N ARG A 57 -16.14 2.05 -1.97
CA ARG A 57 -16.82 2.59 -0.78
C ARG A 57 -15.81 2.92 0.29
N LYS A 58 -15.90 4.12 0.84
CA LYS A 58 -15.06 4.57 1.93
C LYS A 58 -15.79 5.60 2.78
N GLN A 59 -15.55 5.58 4.10
CA GLN A 59 -15.88 6.68 4.99
C GLN A 59 -14.63 7.50 5.31
N ALA A 60 -14.79 8.81 5.45
CA ALA A 60 -13.72 9.70 5.88
C ALA A 60 -13.27 9.37 7.32
N GLY A 61 -12.05 9.78 7.67
CA GLY A 61 -11.50 9.69 9.03
C GLY A 61 -10.32 8.74 9.22
N ARG A 62 -9.84 8.09 8.14
CA ARG A 62 -8.54 7.40 8.13
C ARG A 62 -8.04 7.18 6.70
N VAL A 63 -6.73 7.07 6.52
CA VAL A 63 -6.19 6.57 5.24
C VAL A 63 -6.49 5.09 5.11
N GLU A 64 -6.93 4.64 3.94
CA GLU A 64 -7.13 3.23 3.64
C GLU A 64 -6.19 2.78 2.51
N TYR A 65 -5.52 1.66 2.74
CA TYR A 65 -4.65 1.00 1.77
C TYR A 65 -5.35 -0.25 1.27
N LEU A 66 -6.00 -0.14 0.12
CA LEU A 66 -6.66 -1.28 -0.52
C LEU A 66 -5.65 -2.01 -1.41
N ARG A 67 -5.71 -3.33 -1.45
CA ARG A 67 -4.88 -4.14 -2.36
C ARG A 67 -5.42 -4.00 -3.77
N GLY A 68 -4.58 -3.54 -4.69
CA GLY A 68 -4.93 -3.28 -6.08
C GLY A 68 -4.14 -4.15 -7.06
N ARG A 69 -4.67 -4.22 -8.28
CA ARG A 69 -4.00 -4.78 -9.45
C ARG A 69 -3.96 -3.71 -10.53
N LEU A 70 -2.75 -3.44 -11.02
CA LEU A 70 -2.51 -2.52 -12.11
C LEU A 70 -2.86 -3.17 -13.45
N ASP A 71 -3.44 -2.38 -14.34
CA ASP A 71 -3.53 -2.67 -15.75
C ASP A 71 -2.84 -1.54 -16.52
N ARG A 72 -1.81 -1.89 -17.28
CA ARG A 72 -1.01 -0.96 -18.09
C ARG A 72 -1.33 -1.06 -19.58
N SER A 73 -2.39 -1.77 -19.93
CA SER A 73 -2.87 -1.90 -21.31
C SER A 73 -3.34 -0.54 -21.83
N GLU A 74 -3.28 -0.35 -23.16
CA GLU A 74 -3.84 0.83 -23.85
C GLU A 74 -3.21 2.19 -23.50
N GLY A 75 -2.00 2.21 -22.92
CA GLY A 75 -1.24 3.46 -22.70
C GLY A 75 -1.75 4.34 -21.56
N GLN A 76 -2.75 3.89 -20.80
CA GLN A 76 -3.23 4.53 -19.57
C GLN A 76 -3.14 3.54 -18.42
N ILE A 77 -2.53 3.96 -17.31
CA ILE A 77 -2.46 3.12 -16.11
C ILE A 77 -3.82 3.12 -15.42
N ARG A 78 -4.40 1.94 -15.29
CA ARG A 78 -5.68 1.68 -14.63
C ARG A 78 -5.45 0.81 -13.39
N VAL A 79 -6.38 0.86 -12.45
CA VAL A 79 -6.32 0.06 -11.22
C VAL A 79 -7.71 -0.42 -10.79
N ALA A 80 -7.76 -1.67 -10.34
CA ALA A 80 -8.92 -2.26 -9.66
C ALA A 80 -8.45 -2.94 -8.37
N THR A 81 -9.35 -3.23 -7.44
CA THR A 81 -9.03 -4.04 -6.27
C THR A 81 -8.66 -5.47 -6.68
N ALA A 82 -7.70 -6.06 -5.96
CA ALA A 82 -7.30 -7.47 -6.10
C ALA A 82 -8.30 -8.41 -5.41
N GLY A 83 -9.60 -8.24 -5.70
CA GLY A 83 -10.69 -8.99 -5.10
C GLY A 83 -11.02 -8.56 -3.67
N ALA A 84 -11.43 -9.53 -2.84
CA ALA A 84 -11.99 -9.27 -1.52
C ALA A 84 -10.97 -8.59 -0.57
N GLN A 85 -11.36 -7.42 -0.04
CA GLN A 85 -10.52 -6.59 0.83
C GLN A 85 -10.60 -6.95 2.32
N GLY A 86 -11.15 -8.12 2.66
CA GLY A 86 -11.13 -8.62 4.03
C GLY A 86 -9.71 -8.76 4.56
N SER A 87 -9.50 -8.49 5.85
CA SER A 87 -8.15 -8.44 6.41
C SER A 87 -7.51 -9.82 6.66
N GLY A 88 -8.30 -10.89 6.61
CA GLY A 88 -7.82 -12.28 6.63
C GLY A 88 -7.66 -12.91 5.24
N VAL A 89 -7.90 -12.16 4.16
CA VAL A 89 -7.91 -12.71 2.79
C VAL A 89 -6.51 -12.69 2.19
N LEU A 90 -5.77 -13.80 2.35
CA LEU A 90 -4.41 -13.94 1.83
C LEU A 90 -4.33 -13.94 0.29
N ARG A 91 -5.37 -14.44 -0.40
CA ARG A 91 -5.40 -14.50 -1.86
C ARG A 91 -5.17 -13.13 -2.52
N SER A 92 -5.87 -12.12 -2.04
CA SER A 92 -5.71 -10.73 -2.50
C SER A 92 -4.32 -10.14 -2.25
N MET A 93 -3.51 -10.70 -1.34
CA MET A 93 -2.12 -10.29 -1.16
C MET A 93 -1.21 -10.88 -2.23
N SER A 94 -1.52 -12.10 -2.68
CA SER A 94 -0.77 -12.77 -3.74
C SER A 94 -1.10 -12.22 -5.13
N GLU A 95 -2.32 -11.74 -5.33
CA GLU A 95 -2.80 -11.24 -6.63
C GLU A 95 -2.59 -9.73 -6.80
N ALA A 96 -2.25 -9.02 -5.72
CA ALA A 96 -2.01 -7.57 -5.75
C ALA A 96 -0.57 -7.24 -6.13
N ASP A 97 -0.42 -6.16 -6.89
CA ASP A 97 0.86 -5.57 -7.28
C ASP A 97 1.03 -4.14 -6.74
N CYS A 98 0.01 -3.61 -6.06
CA CYS A 98 0.02 -2.26 -5.52
C CYS A 98 -0.98 -2.06 -4.36
N PHE A 99 -0.83 -0.92 -3.67
CA PHE A 99 -1.88 -0.33 -2.85
C PHE A 99 -2.60 0.79 -3.60
N ILE A 100 -3.93 0.74 -3.63
CA ILE A 100 -4.77 1.92 -3.88
C ILE A 100 -4.83 2.70 -2.56
N VAL A 101 -4.35 3.93 -2.58
CA VAL A 101 -4.23 4.79 -1.39
C VAL A 101 -5.40 5.77 -1.37
N LEU A 102 -6.34 5.54 -0.47
CA LEU A 102 -7.48 6.42 -0.28
C LEU A 102 -7.21 7.35 0.91
N PRO A 103 -7.11 8.68 0.70
CA PRO A 103 -6.73 9.63 1.73
C PRO A 103 -7.82 9.76 2.82
N GLU A 104 -7.45 10.39 3.94
CA GLU A 104 -8.31 10.48 5.12
C GLU A 104 -9.65 11.18 4.87
N ASP A 105 -9.65 12.20 4.03
CA ASP A 105 -10.80 13.01 3.63
C ASP A 105 -11.63 12.38 2.51
N CYS A 106 -11.17 11.29 1.89
CA CYS A 106 -11.91 10.60 0.85
C CYS A 106 -13.18 9.94 1.38
N THR A 107 -14.32 10.20 0.72
CA THR A 107 -15.64 9.65 1.04
C THR A 107 -16.11 8.62 0.02
N GLY A 108 -15.17 8.02 -0.72
CA GLY A 108 -15.43 7.07 -1.81
C GLY A 108 -14.81 7.54 -3.13
N VAL A 109 -14.78 6.62 -4.09
CA VAL A 109 -14.23 6.80 -5.43
C VAL A 109 -15.24 6.24 -6.43
N GLN A 110 -15.45 6.92 -7.55
CA GLN A 110 -16.22 6.40 -8.68
C GLN A 110 -15.31 5.77 -9.74
N ALA A 111 -15.85 4.83 -10.51
CA ALA A 111 -15.16 4.34 -11.69
C ALA A 111 -14.85 5.51 -12.65
N GLY A 112 -13.61 5.60 -13.09
CA GLY A 112 -13.09 6.69 -13.91
C GLY A 112 -12.30 7.74 -13.14
N ASP A 113 -12.42 7.79 -11.81
CA ASP A 113 -11.69 8.76 -10.99
C ASP A 113 -10.19 8.43 -10.92
N LEU A 114 -9.36 9.46 -10.79
CA LEU A 114 -7.94 9.29 -10.49
C LEU A 114 -7.74 8.99 -9.00
N VAL A 115 -6.95 7.96 -8.73
CA VAL A 115 -6.52 7.58 -7.38
C VAL A 115 -5.00 7.47 -7.32
N LYS A 116 -4.45 7.70 -6.12
CA LYS A 116 -3.04 7.44 -5.85
C LYS A 116 -2.82 5.94 -5.70
N VAL A 117 -1.78 5.43 -6.35
CA VAL A 117 -1.36 4.05 -6.28
C VAL A 117 0.10 3.96 -5.88
N GLN A 118 0.39 3.13 -4.88
CA GLN A 118 1.74 2.78 -4.45
C GLN A 118 2.07 1.36 -4.92
N ALA A 119 2.92 1.19 -5.94
CA ALA A 119 3.27 -0.15 -6.40
C ALA A 119 4.20 -0.87 -5.41
N PHE A 120 4.09 -2.20 -5.35
CA PHE A 120 4.97 -3.04 -4.53
C PHE A 120 6.36 -3.13 -5.17
N ASP A 121 7.40 -3.19 -4.33
CA ASP A 121 8.78 -3.24 -4.81
C ASP A 121 9.12 -4.64 -5.38
N GLY A 122 9.90 -4.67 -6.45
CA GLY A 122 10.33 -5.90 -7.14
C GLY A 122 9.43 -6.37 -8.28
N LEU A 123 8.38 -5.61 -8.62
CA LEU A 123 7.48 -5.84 -9.77
C LEU A 123 7.76 -4.89 -10.96
N ILE A 124 8.95 -4.28 -10.97
CA ILE A 124 9.43 -3.35 -12.01
C ILE A 124 10.83 -3.73 -12.43
#